data_AF-A0A4Q4WK00-F1
#
_entry.id   AF-A0A4Q4WK00-F1
#
_cell.length_a   1.000
_cell.length_b   1.000
_cell.length_c   1.000
_cell.angle_alpha   90.00
_cell.angle_beta   90.00
_cell.angle_gamma   90.00
#
_symmetry.space_group_name_H-M   'P 1'
#
loop_
_entity.id
_entity.type
_entity.pdbx_description
1 polymer ?
#
loop_
_entity_poly.entity_id
_entity_poly.type
_entity_poly.pdbx_seq_one_letter_code
_entity_poly.pdbx_strand_id
1 'polypeptide(L)'
;MARTFEQFVRFTTDSVGLERTLRFFQAVAQILSSYTLPFNLLIHLLTLSTEKPPSPASTHVILLALRHRFALARRFLRLFRFLESFSAAQKLYVNAASTAADSPRGSKAPRRLEDRGIDTVVWLDIFGRTFNGMYLLLEASTIVDALEIDGLAVWAPQTGRRVSVEAQRFWLFALVCGLLAGLARVVKVLAYAPVPSAGEDYSRGMVDESRETSGAVPANEDREGKAETEKDLKNQEPASLRQVVEERWKAWEMGRRERRAKVRGLACSVMANALDIALPGTAVGWLDLETGTVGVAMFITSILTGWDVWERCGRELNPTKVSTTHRDIPEYGGIEEKKRGTDALPLANATQPPDEQTAAEPEYPSGPKLWVVVFILWLAIFVVTLYMTVVATAAPVITNEFRFLADIGWCNSVYFMTICISQLLFGRLAFRYPISWNYSSAMLLFLVGSAMCDSAPSSSALIAGRAIAGLGCSGLLAGTFSLVPLLAAPLTRPIFIGLIGSSLGLGTALGLLIGGVLTENLTW
;
A
#
# COMPACT_ATOMS: atom_id res chain seq x y z
N MET A 1 12.55 12.71 14.07
CA MET A 1 12.74 12.95 12.62
C MET A 1 13.03 11.68 11.82
N ALA A 2 13.99 10.82 12.19
CA ALA A 2 14.25 9.59 11.44
C ALA A 2 13.02 8.65 11.34
N ARG A 3 12.28 8.47 12.45
CA ARG A 3 11.07 7.63 12.49
C ARG A 3 9.90 8.18 11.70
N THR A 4 9.70 9.50 11.73
CA THR A 4 8.66 10.17 10.93
C THR A 4 8.97 10.11 9.43
N PHE A 5 10.26 10.12 9.08
CA PHE A 5 10.70 9.92 7.70
C PHE A 5 10.48 8.47 7.24
N GLU A 6 10.79 7.48 8.06
CA GLU A 6 10.55 6.06 7.74
C GLU A 6 9.04 5.75 7.59
N GLN A 7 8.21 6.32 8.47
CA GLN A 7 6.76 6.25 8.36
C GLN A 7 6.27 6.91 7.06
N PHE A 8 6.85 8.05 6.67
CA PHE A 8 6.54 8.72 5.42
C PHE A 8 6.96 7.91 4.19
N VAL A 9 8.13 7.28 4.21
CA VAL A 9 8.58 6.39 3.14
C VAL A 9 7.63 5.20 2.99
N ARG A 10 7.20 4.58 4.10
CA ARG A 10 6.21 3.49 4.04
C ARG A 10 4.85 3.96 3.54
N PHE A 11 4.40 5.12 3.96
CA PHE A 11 3.12 5.69 3.49
C PHE A 11 3.15 5.99 1.99
N THR A 12 4.26 6.52 1.47
CA THR A 12 4.40 6.87 0.04
C THR A 12 4.68 5.66 -0.86
N THR A 13 5.19 4.56 -0.30
CA THR A 13 5.40 3.29 -1.01
C THR A 13 4.20 2.34 -0.92
N ASP A 14 3.31 2.54 0.05
CA ASP A 14 2.05 1.79 0.15
C ASP A 14 1.07 2.20 -0.96
N SER A 15 0.48 1.20 -1.62
CA SER A 15 -0.45 1.43 -2.73
C SER A 15 -1.72 2.17 -2.31
N VAL A 16 -2.16 2.04 -1.05
CA VAL A 16 -3.33 2.74 -0.53
C VAL A 16 -2.94 4.17 -0.19
N GLY A 17 -1.80 4.39 0.47
CA GLY A 17 -1.24 5.72 0.75
C GLY A 17 -1.01 6.55 -0.51
N LEU A 18 -0.48 5.95 -1.57
CA LEU A 18 -0.29 6.61 -2.87
C LEU A 18 -1.63 6.99 -3.52
N GLU A 19 -2.65 6.12 -3.47
CA GLU A 19 -3.98 6.43 -3.99
C GLU A 19 -4.63 7.61 -3.26
N ARG A 20 -4.52 7.66 -1.93
CA ARG A 20 -5.03 8.77 -1.10
C ARG A 20 -4.30 10.07 -1.38
N THR A 21 -2.99 10.01 -1.60
CA THR A 21 -2.16 11.17 -1.97
C THR A 21 -2.56 11.73 -3.33
N LEU A 22 -2.74 10.88 -4.33
CA LEU A 22 -3.24 11.31 -5.65
C LEU A 22 -4.68 11.83 -5.55
N ARG A 23 -5.50 11.28 -4.65
CA ARG A 23 -6.88 11.74 -4.42
C ARG A 23 -6.88 13.15 -3.85
N PHE A 24 -5.98 13.42 -2.92
CA PHE A 24 -5.75 14.75 -2.38
C PHE A 24 -5.33 15.75 -3.47
N PHE A 25 -4.34 15.43 -4.30
CA PHE A 25 -3.92 16.32 -5.39
C PHE A 25 -5.01 16.55 -6.43
N GLN A 26 -5.81 15.54 -6.74
CA GLN A 26 -6.97 15.70 -7.59
C GLN A 26 -8.01 16.66 -6.99
N ALA A 27 -8.29 16.53 -5.70
CA ALA A 27 -9.22 17.42 -5.00
C ALA A 27 -8.73 18.87 -5.02
N VAL A 28 -7.44 19.10 -4.78
CA VAL A 28 -6.81 20.42 -4.89
C VAL A 28 -6.96 20.97 -6.30
N ALA A 29 -6.60 20.20 -7.35
CA ALA A 29 -6.77 20.63 -8.73
C ALA A 29 -8.23 20.99 -9.07
N GLN A 30 -9.19 20.24 -8.52
CA GLN A 30 -10.63 20.49 -8.70
C GLN A 30 -11.09 21.79 -8.02
N ILE A 31 -10.65 22.04 -6.78
CA ILE A 31 -10.95 23.30 -6.07
C ILE A 31 -10.34 24.47 -6.84
N LEU A 32 -9.08 24.36 -7.25
CA LEU A 32 -8.38 25.39 -8.01
C LEU A 32 -9.04 25.68 -9.36
N SER A 33 -9.54 24.65 -10.05
CA SER A 33 -10.29 24.84 -11.29
C SER A 33 -11.60 25.62 -11.07
N SER A 34 -12.28 25.39 -9.94
CA SER A 34 -13.57 26.02 -9.63
C SER A 34 -13.41 27.47 -9.14
N TYR A 35 -12.28 27.81 -8.50
CA TYR A 35 -11.97 29.15 -7.98
C TYR A 35 -10.76 29.77 -8.68
N THR A 36 -10.86 29.93 -10.00
CA THR A 36 -9.74 30.36 -10.86
C THR A 36 -9.29 31.80 -10.60
N LEU A 37 -10.23 32.69 -10.19
CA LEU A 37 -9.95 34.11 -9.93
C LEU A 37 -9.02 34.37 -8.73
N PRO A 38 -9.32 33.89 -7.51
CA PRO A 38 -8.41 34.09 -6.37
C PRO A 38 -7.06 33.40 -6.55
N PHE A 39 -7.03 32.28 -7.29
CA PHE A 39 -5.79 31.54 -7.54
C PHE A 39 -4.87 32.21 -8.56
N ASN A 40 -5.42 32.80 -9.63
CA ASN A 40 -4.62 33.60 -10.57
C ASN A 40 -3.96 34.80 -9.86
N LEU A 41 -4.68 35.42 -8.91
CA LEU A 41 -4.18 36.54 -8.11
C LEU A 41 -3.07 36.08 -7.14
N LEU A 42 -3.24 34.90 -6.53
CA LEU A 42 -2.23 34.27 -5.66
C LEU A 42 -0.97 33.87 -6.42
N ILE A 43 -1.08 33.24 -7.60
CA ILE A 43 0.07 32.89 -8.44
C ILE A 43 0.80 34.14 -8.89
N HIS A 44 0.08 35.18 -9.32
CA HIS A 44 0.70 36.45 -9.73
C HIS A 44 1.49 37.08 -8.57
N LEU A 45 0.99 36.96 -7.34
CA LEU A 45 1.66 37.45 -6.13
C LEU A 45 2.86 36.56 -5.72
N LEU A 46 2.79 35.24 -5.93
CA LEU A 46 3.86 34.28 -5.62
C LEU A 46 4.98 34.20 -6.66
N THR A 47 4.67 34.44 -7.94
CA THR A 47 5.65 34.31 -9.03
C THR A 47 6.55 35.51 -9.19
N LEU A 48 6.26 36.65 -8.54
CA LEU A 48 7.04 37.90 -8.66
C LEU A 48 7.41 38.22 -10.14
N SER A 49 6.58 37.78 -11.09
CA SER A 49 6.89 37.77 -12.51
C SER A 49 6.19 38.92 -13.22
N THR A 50 6.91 39.56 -14.14
CA THR A 50 6.46 40.73 -14.93
C THR A 50 5.68 40.35 -16.20
N GLU A 51 5.45 39.07 -16.47
CA GLU A 51 4.69 38.63 -17.63
C GLU A 51 3.17 38.71 -17.43
N LYS A 52 2.46 39.00 -18.53
CA LYS A 52 0.99 39.12 -18.55
C LYS A 52 0.36 37.82 -18.04
N PRO A 53 -0.55 37.87 -17.06
CA PRO A 53 -1.13 36.65 -16.50
C PRO A 53 -1.80 35.82 -17.60
N PRO A 54 -1.63 34.49 -17.60
CA PRO A 54 -2.32 33.62 -18.55
C PRO A 54 -3.82 33.85 -18.44
N SER A 55 -4.51 33.78 -19.57
CA SER A 55 -5.97 33.97 -19.59
C SER A 55 -6.64 32.99 -18.62
N PRO A 56 -7.68 33.40 -17.86
CA PRO A 56 -8.34 32.51 -16.90
C PRO A 56 -8.90 31.24 -17.55
N ALA A 57 -9.27 31.31 -18.83
CA ALA A 57 -9.72 30.16 -19.62
C ALA A 57 -8.62 29.13 -19.88
N SER A 58 -7.40 29.56 -20.25
CA SER A 58 -6.27 28.64 -20.46
C SER A 58 -5.86 27.93 -19.17
N THR A 59 -5.84 28.65 -18.04
CA THR A 59 -5.52 28.07 -16.73
C THR A 59 -6.57 27.04 -16.30
N HIS A 60 -7.86 27.32 -16.54
CA HIS A 60 -8.95 26.38 -16.26
C HIS A 60 -8.80 25.07 -17.04
N VAL A 61 -8.49 25.13 -18.34
CA VAL A 61 -8.30 23.93 -19.19
C VAL A 61 -7.11 23.10 -18.70
N ILE A 62 -5.99 23.75 -18.36
CA ILE A 62 -4.80 23.06 -17.85
C ILE A 62 -5.09 22.35 -16.51
N LEU A 63 -5.78 23.01 -15.58
CA LEU A 63 -6.15 22.42 -14.29
C LEU A 63 -7.14 21.25 -14.46
N LEU A 64 -8.04 21.34 -15.43
CA LEU A 64 -8.98 20.27 -15.75
C LEU A 64 -8.27 19.04 -16.35
N ALA A 65 -7.28 19.26 -17.23
CA ALA A 65 -6.42 18.21 -17.76
C ALA A 65 -5.59 17.54 -16.65
N LEU A 66 -5.02 18.34 -15.73
CA LEU A 66 -4.27 17.84 -14.58
C LEU A 66 -5.16 16.98 -13.66
N ARG A 67 -6.39 17.44 -13.38
CA ARG A 67 -7.39 16.66 -12.63
C ARG A 67 -7.66 15.31 -13.29
N HIS A 68 -7.82 15.29 -14.62
CA HIS A 68 -8.08 14.05 -15.36
C HIS A 68 -6.90 13.07 -15.28
N ARG A 69 -5.66 13.56 -15.41
CA ARG A 69 -4.45 12.74 -15.28
C ARG A 69 -4.31 12.11 -13.88
N PHE A 70 -4.60 12.85 -12.81
CA PHE A 70 -4.61 12.29 -11.46
C PHE A 70 -5.73 11.25 -11.28
N ALA A 71 -6.91 11.49 -11.84
CA ALA A 71 -8.02 10.53 -11.80
C ALA A 71 -7.65 9.22 -12.50
N LEU A 72 -7.03 9.31 -13.68
CA LEU A 72 -6.55 8.17 -14.45
C LEU A 72 -5.46 7.39 -13.68
N ALA A 73 -4.48 8.07 -13.09
CA ALA A 73 -3.46 7.42 -12.27
C ALA A 73 -4.07 6.63 -11.08
N ARG A 74 -5.10 7.19 -10.43
CA ARG A 74 -5.83 6.48 -9.35
C ARG A 74 -6.58 5.25 -9.86
N ARG A 75 -7.15 5.30 -11.06
CA ARG A 75 -7.81 4.13 -11.68
C ARG A 75 -6.82 2.99 -11.87
N PHE A 76 -5.60 3.28 -12.36
CA PHE A 76 -4.55 2.27 -12.50
C PHE A 76 -4.16 1.61 -11.16
N LEU A 77 -3.98 2.40 -10.09
CA LEU A 77 -3.65 1.85 -8.76
C LEU A 77 -4.74 0.96 -8.17
N ARG A 78 -6.00 1.09 -8.64
CA ARG A 78 -7.15 0.35 -8.12
C ARG A 78 -7.64 -0.74 -9.08
N LEU A 79 -6.95 -0.98 -10.19
CA LEU A 79 -7.41 -1.83 -11.31
C LEU A 79 -7.95 -3.19 -10.86
N PHE A 80 -7.29 -3.85 -9.91
CA PHE A 80 -7.68 -5.17 -9.40
C PHE A 80 -8.31 -5.16 -8.01
N ARG A 81 -8.55 -3.99 -7.41
CA ARG A 81 -9.11 -3.90 -6.05
C ARG A 81 -10.56 -4.41 -5.95
N PHE A 82 -11.26 -4.59 -7.07
CA PHE A 82 -12.58 -5.23 -7.07
C PHE A 82 -12.50 -6.68 -6.54
N LEU A 83 -11.41 -7.41 -6.84
CA LEU A 83 -11.20 -8.78 -6.37
C LEU A 83 -11.08 -8.84 -4.85
N GLU A 84 -10.36 -7.88 -4.26
CA GLU A 84 -10.26 -7.75 -2.80
C GLU A 84 -11.63 -7.49 -2.18
N SER A 85 -12.41 -6.58 -2.79
CA SER A 85 -13.76 -6.25 -2.30
C SER A 85 -14.70 -7.46 -2.32
N PHE A 86 -14.69 -8.25 -3.41
CA PHE A 86 -15.50 -9.47 -3.51
C PHE A 86 -15.01 -10.59 -2.58
N SER A 87 -13.69 -10.82 -2.52
CA SER A 87 -13.11 -11.81 -1.59
C SER A 87 -13.45 -11.47 -0.13
N ALA A 88 -13.40 -10.18 0.21
CA ALA A 88 -13.71 -9.70 1.55
C ALA A 88 -15.21 -9.81 1.88
N ALA A 89 -16.11 -9.64 0.91
CA ALA A 89 -17.54 -9.91 1.08
C ALA A 89 -17.81 -11.41 1.28
N GLN A 90 -17.18 -12.26 0.48
CA GLN A 90 -17.31 -13.72 0.57
C GLN A 90 -16.82 -14.26 1.92
N LYS A 91 -15.68 -13.78 2.42
CA LYS A 91 -15.15 -14.18 3.73
C LYS A 91 -16.13 -13.86 4.87
N LEU A 92 -16.75 -12.69 4.85
CA LEU A 92 -17.74 -12.31 5.86
C LEU A 92 -18.98 -13.19 5.80
N TYR A 93 -19.46 -13.47 4.58
CA TYR A 93 -20.61 -14.34 4.38
C TYR A 93 -20.35 -15.75 4.91
N VAL A 94 -19.20 -16.35 4.58
CA VAL A 94 -18.82 -17.68 5.05
C VAL A 94 -18.69 -17.72 6.58
N ASN A 95 -18.03 -16.71 7.18
CA ASN A 95 -17.86 -16.62 8.63
C ASN A 95 -19.19 -16.44 9.36
N ALA A 96 -20.12 -15.66 8.80
CA ALA A 96 -21.46 -15.46 9.35
C ALA A 96 -22.32 -16.73 9.22
N ALA A 97 -22.18 -17.45 8.11
CA ALA A 97 -22.88 -18.72 7.90
C ALA A 97 -22.38 -19.82 8.85
N SER A 98 -21.08 -19.88 9.13
CA SER A 98 -20.51 -20.87 10.07
C SER A 98 -20.93 -20.60 11.52
N THR A 99 -20.95 -19.33 11.95
CA THR A 99 -21.44 -18.97 13.30
C THR A 99 -22.93 -19.25 13.50
N ALA A 100 -23.74 -19.17 12.43
CA ALA A 100 -25.14 -19.57 12.48
C ALA A 100 -25.32 -21.10 12.58
N ALA A 101 -24.38 -21.89 12.05
CA ALA A 101 -24.43 -23.35 12.04
C ALA A 101 -23.97 -24.00 13.37
N ASP A 102 -23.01 -23.39 14.08
CA ASP A 102 -22.43 -23.90 15.33
C ASP A 102 -23.28 -23.62 16.58
N SER A 103 -24.44 -22.97 16.45
CA SER A 103 -25.30 -22.67 17.59
C SER A 103 -26.00 -23.94 18.12
N PRO A 104 -25.73 -24.39 19.37
CA PRO A 104 -26.18 -25.69 19.86
C PRO A 104 -27.71 -25.76 19.93
N ARG A 105 -28.29 -26.79 19.31
CA ARG A 105 -29.74 -27.04 19.20
C ARG A 105 -30.49 -27.25 20.54
N GLY A 106 -29.90 -27.01 21.71
CA GLY A 106 -30.34 -27.59 22.99
C GLY A 106 -30.69 -26.68 24.18
N SER A 107 -30.42 -25.37 24.21
CA SER A 107 -30.68 -24.59 25.44
C SER A 107 -32.10 -23.99 25.51
N LYS A 108 -32.83 -24.35 26.59
CA LYS A 108 -34.18 -23.87 26.94
C LYS A 108 -34.14 -22.50 27.63
N ALA A 109 -33.63 -21.47 26.96
CA ALA A 109 -33.80 -20.08 27.39
C ALA A 109 -34.76 -19.36 26.41
N PRO A 110 -35.58 -18.39 26.85
CA PRO A 110 -36.53 -17.72 25.97
C PRO A 110 -35.76 -16.97 24.87
N ARG A 111 -35.79 -17.53 23.66
CA ARG A 111 -35.12 -17.02 22.47
C ARG A 111 -35.75 -15.69 22.05
N ARG A 112 -34.98 -14.59 22.06
CA ARG A 112 -35.39 -13.33 21.42
C ARG A 112 -35.41 -13.53 19.90
N LEU A 113 -36.32 -12.83 19.23
CA LEU A 113 -36.59 -12.94 17.79
C LEU A 113 -35.37 -12.57 16.89
N GLU A 114 -34.32 -11.98 17.45
CA GLU A 114 -33.05 -11.66 16.77
C GLU A 114 -32.11 -12.87 16.57
N ASP A 115 -32.33 -14.00 17.26
CA ASP A 115 -31.36 -15.09 17.37
C ASP A 115 -31.48 -16.22 16.31
N ARG A 116 -32.08 -15.92 15.14
CA ARG A 116 -32.17 -16.87 14.02
C ARG A 116 -31.64 -16.35 12.68
N GLY A 117 -31.07 -15.15 12.64
CA GLY A 117 -30.54 -14.55 11.42
C GLY A 117 -29.15 -13.96 11.62
N ILE A 118 -28.37 -13.92 10.55
CA ILE A 118 -27.13 -13.14 10.48
C ILE A 118 -27.44 -11.68 10.87
N ASP A 119 -26.66 -11.08 11.79
CA ASP A 119 -26.83 -9.70 12.25
C ASP A 119 -26.99 -8.74 11.06
N THR A 120 -28.01 -7.89 11.11
CA THR A 120 -28.35 -6.94 10.03
C THR A 120 -27.17 -6.04 9.65
N VAL A 121 -26.31 -5.71 10.62
CA VAL A 121 -25.09 -4.92 10.40
C VAL A 121 -24.08 -5.67 9.53
N VAL A 122 -23.97 -7.00 9.69
CA VAL A 122 -23.06 -7.84 8.90
C VAL A 122 -23.54 -7.93 7.45
N TRP A 123 -24.85 -8.04 7.23
CA TRP A 123 -25.43 -7.98 5.89
C TRP A 123 -25.14 -6.66 5.19
N LEU A 124 -25.27 -5.54 5.92
CA LEU A 124 -24.95 -4.22 5.38
C LEU A 124 -23.49 -4.12 4.92
N ASP A 125 -22.55 -4.71 5.66
CA ASP A 125 -21.15 -4.74 5.23
C ASP A 125 -20.92 -5.63 4.01
N ILE A 126 -21.58 -6.79 3.94
CA ILE A 126 -21.51 -7.70 2.78
C ILE A 126 -22.00 -6.97 1.53
N PHE A 127 -23.16 -6.30 1.62
CA PHE A 127 -23.70 -5.50 0.53
C PHE A 127 -22.78 -4.33 0.17
N GLY A 128 -22.31 -3.59 1.17
CA GLY A 128 -21.38 -2.47 0.96
C GLY A 128 -20.11 -2.88 0.19
N ARG A 129 -19.50 -4.01 0.56
CA ARG A 129 -18.32 -4.57 -0.12
C ARG A 129 -18.63 -5.10 -1.51
N THR A 130 -19.80 -5.70 -1.70
CA THR A 130 -20.22 -6.22 -3.01
C THR A 130 -20.47 -5.06 -3.99
N PHE A 131 -21.20 -4.03 -3.57
CA PHE A 131 -21.45 -2.84 -4.38
C PHE A 131 -20.16 -2.08 -4.70
N ASN A 132 -19.24 -1.94 -3.73
CA ASN A 132 -17.93 -1.35 -3.99
C ASN A 132 -17.11 -2.18 -4.99
N GLY A 133 -17.20 -3.51 -4.92
CA GLY A 133 -16.58 -4.40 -5.90
C GLY A 133 -17.13 -4.20 -7.31
N MET A 134 -18.46 -4.09 -7.45
CA MET A 134 -19.11 -3.81 -8.74
C MET A 134 -18.71 -2.45 -9.32
N TYR A 135 -18.64 -1.41 -8.48
CA TYR A 135 -18.13 -0.10 -8.89
C TYR A 135 -16.71 -0.20 -9.46
N LEU A 136 -15.79 -0.84 -8.73
CA LEU A 136 -14.40 -0.98 -9.13
C LEU A 136 -14.24 -1.82 -10.40
N LEU A 137 -15.06 -2.86 -10.57
CA LEU A 137 -15.09 -3.69 -11.78
C LEU A 137 -15.51 -2.89 -13.00
N LEU A 138 -16.59 -2.12 -12.89
CA LEU A 138 -17.07 -1.28 -13.99
C LEU A 138 -16.08 -0.15 -14.29
N GLU A 139 -15.49 0.48 -13.27
CA GLU A 139 -14.44 1.48 -13.47
C GLU A 139 -13.22 0.88 -14.20
N ALA A 140 -12.77 -0.31 -13.79
CA ALA A 140 -11.69 -1.04 -14.46
C ALA A 140 -12.00 -1.34 -15.93
N SER A 141 -13.25 -1.74 -16.25
CA SER A 141 -13.67 -2.02 -17.63
C SER A 141 -13.66 -0.79 -18.56
N THR A 142 -13.69 0.42 -17.99
CA THR A 142 -13.66 1.69 -18.73
C THR A 142 -12.28 2.34 -18.79
N ILE A 143 -11.23 1.67 -18.27
CA ILE A 143 -9.89 2.26 -18.20
C ILE A 143 -9.27 2.50 -19.58
N VAL A 144 -9.55 1.62 -20.55
CA VAL A 144 -9.02 1.72 -21.90
C VAL A 144 -9.62 2.93 -22.62
N ASP A 145 -10.92 3.17 -22.47
CA ASP A 145 -11.56 4.38 -23.03
C ASP A 145 -11.07 5.65 -22.33
N ALA A 146 -10.76 5.56 -21.03
CA ALA A 146 -10.24 6.69 -20.26
C ALA A 146 -8.81 7.09 -20.66
N LEU A 147 -8.07 6.24 -21.38
CA LEU A 147 -6.76 6.59 -21.94
C LEU A 147 -6.88 7.53 -23.15
N GLU A 148 -8.09 7.68 -23.72
CA GLU A 148 -8.36 8.56 -24.87
C GLU A 148 -7.42 8.29 -26.06
N ILE A 149 -7.04 7.02 -26.28
CA ILE A 149 -6.21 6.61 -27.42
C ILE A 149 -7.10 6.41 -28.64
N ASP A 150 -6.83 7.17 -29.71
CA ASP A 150 -7.55 7.09 -30.97
C ASP A 150 -7.52 5.66 -31.55
N GLY A 151 -8.71 5.12 -31.85
CA GLY A 151 -8.88 3.78 -32.42
C GLY A 151 -8.90 2.61 -31.43
N LEU A 152 -8.67 2.83 -30.13
CA LEU A 152 -8.65 1.78 -29.09
C LEU A 152 -9.84 1.89 -28.11
N ALA A 153 -11.00 2.38 -28.57
CA ALA A 153 -12.20 2.45 -27.73
C ALA A 153 -12.85 1.06 -27.59
N VAL A 154 -12.92 0.55 -26.36
CA VAL A 154 -13.61 -0.70 -26.03
C VAL A 154 -15.11 -0.47 -25.99
N TRP A 155 -15.54 0.69 -25.47
CA TRP A 155 -16.95 1.07 -25.43
C TRP A 155 -17.22 2.24 -26.38
N ALA A 156 -18.37 2.21 -27.06
CA ALA A 156 -18.87 3.37 -27.77
C ALA A 156 -19.03 4.55 -26.78
N PRO A 157 -18.77 5.82 -27.17
CA PRO A 157 -18.78 6.96 -26.24
C PRO A 157 -20.07 7.11 -25.42
N GLN A 158 -21.21 6.75 -26.00
CA GLN A 158 -22.50 6.76 -25.30
C GLN A 158 -22.62 5.64 -24.26
N THR A 159 -22.14 4.43 -24.60
CA THR A 159 -22.16 3.27 -23.72
C THR A 159 -21.16 3.44 -22.57
N GLY A 160 -19.96 3.94 -22.84
CA GLY A 160 -18.95 4.21 -21.80
C GLY A 160 -19.45 5.21 -20.75
N ARG A 161 -20.16 6.27 -21.17
CA ARG A 161 -20.83 7.19 -20.24
C ARG A 161 -21.90 6.49 -19.40
N ARG A 162 -22.74 5.64 -19.98
CA ARG A 162 -23.75 4.86 -19.23
C ARG A 162 -23.10 3.93 -18.21
N VAL A 163 -22.09 3.17 -18.61
CA VAL A 163 -21.32 2.28 -17.71
C VAL A 163 -20.71 3.09 -16.56
N SER A 164 -20.15 4.26 -16.84
CA SER A 164 -19.60 5.14 -15.81
C SER A 164 -20.66 5.63 -14.82
N VAL A 165 -21.85 6.01 -15.28
CA VAL A 165 -22.97 6.42 -14.42
C VAL A 165 -23.47 5.25 -13.56
N GLU A 166 -23.62 4.05 -14.14
CA GLU A 166 -24.00 2.86 -13.36
C GLU A 166 -22.94 2.49 -12.30
N ALA A 167 -21.66 2.62 -12.65
CA ALA A 167 -20.57 2.45 -11.68
C ALA A 167 -20.72 3.42 -10.50
N GLN A 168 -21.01 4.70 -10.76
CA GLN A 168 -21.23 5.70 -9.71
C GLN A 168 -22.45 5.36 -8.82
N ARG A 169 -23.51 4.77 -9.38
CA ARG A 169 -24.66 4.29 -8.58
C ARG A 169 -24.29 3.16 -7.63
N PHE A 170 -23.52 2.18 -8.10
CA PHE A 170 -23.02 1.11 -7.22
C PHE A 170 -22.13 1.67 -6.11
N TRP A 171 -21.29 2.66 -6.42
CA TRP A 171 -20.47 3.32 -5.41
C TRP A 171 -21.32 4.07 -4.37
N LEU A 172 -22.37 4.77 -4.82
CA LEU A 172 -23.33 5.42 -3.93
C LEU A 172 -23.99 4.42 -2.96
N PHE A 173 -24.49 3.28 -3.47
CA PHE A 173 -25.09 2.25 -2.63
C PHE A 173 -24.09 1.66 -1.63
N ALA A 174 -22.83 1.48 -2.03
CA ALA A 174 -21.77 1.03 -1.13
C ALA A 174 -21.56 2.00 0.04
N LEU A 175 -21.50 3.30 -0.24
CA LEU A 175 -21.33 4.35 0.77
C LEU A 175 -22.51 4.44 1.72
N VAL A 176 -23.75 4.32 1.21
CA VAL A 176 -24.97 4.30 2.04
C VAL A 176 -24.97 3.10 2.99
N CYS A 177 -24.62 1.90 2.48
CA CYS A 177 -24.50 0.72 3.33
C CYS A 177 -23.44 0.90 4.42
N GLY A 178 -22.26 1.43 4.06
CA GLY A 178 -21.18 1.71 5.01
C GLY A 178 -21.55 2.76 6.05
N LEU A 179 -22.29 3.81 5.65
CA LEU A 179 -22.79 4.85 6.55
C LEU A 179 -23.77 4.28 7.56
N LEU A 180 -24.77 3.51 7.11
CA LEU A 180 -25.77 2.89 7.98
C LEU A 180 -25.13 1.86 8.93
N ALA A 181 -24.15 1.08 8.46
CA ALA A 181 -23.43 0.12 9.28
C ALA A 181 -22.60 0.83 10.37
N GLY A 182 -21.91 1.91 9.98
CA GLY A 182 -21.15 2.75 10.90
C GLY A 182 -22.03 3.38 11.97
N LEU A 183 -23.16 3.97 11.59
CA LEU A 183 -24.14 4.55 12.52
C LEU A 183 -24.69 3.51 13.49
N ALA A 184 -25.11 2.34 12.99
CA ALA A 184 -25.61 1.25 13.83
C ALA A 184 -24.56 0.80 14.85
N ARG A 185 -23.28 0.71 14.46
CA ARG A 185 -22.19 0.35 15.37
C ARG A 185 -21.89 1.45 16.39
N VAL A 186 -21.93 2.73 16.01
CA VAL A 186 -21.79 3.85 16.95
C VAL A 186 -22.88 3.77 18.01
N VAL A 187 -24.13 3.55 17.59
CA VAL A 187 -25.27 3.37 18.53
C VAL A 187 -25.05 2.16 19.42
N LYS A 188 -24.64 0.99 18.87
CA LYS A 188 -24.34 -0.20 19.68
C LYS A 188 -23.23 0.04 20.72
N VAL A 189 -22.16 0.75 20.36
CA VAL A 189 -21.04 1.07 21.27
C VAL A 189 -21.45 2.08 22.36
N LEU A 190 -22.35 3.02 22.04
CA LEU A 190 -22.87 3.98 23.02
C LEU A 190 -23.94 3.36 23.94
N ALA A 191 -24.76 2.44 23.42
CA ALA A 191 -25.85 1.80 24.15
C ALA A 191 -25.39 0.65 25.06
N TYR A 192 -24.48 -0.21 24.58
CA TYR A 192 -23.92 -1.32 25.35
C TYR A 192 -22.56 -0.90 25.93
N ALA A 193 -22.59 -0.09 26.99
CA ALA A 193 -21.41 0.12 27.81
C ALA A 193 -21.18 -1.15 28.66
N PRO A 194 -20.08 -1.91 28.48
CA PRO A 194 -19.74 -2.94 29.46
C PRO A 194 -19.41 -2.22 30.77
N VAL A 195 -20.32 -2.33 31.73
CA VAL A 195 -19.97 -2.13 33.13
C VAL A 195 -18.95 -3.23 33.45
N PRO A 196 -17.76 -2.92 34.01
CA PRO A 196 -16.81 -3.95 34.41
C PRO A 196 -17.58 -4.96 35.26
N SER A 197 -17.43 -6.25 34.96
CA SER A 197 -18.09 -7.34 35.69
C SER A 197 -17.97 -7.07 37.19
N ALA A 198 -19.09 -6.68 37.82
CA ALA A 198 -19.19 -6.73 39.25
C ALA A 198 -18.95 -8.20 39.64
N GLY A 199 -17.96 -8.43 40.50
CA GLY A 199 -17.23 -9.69 40.59
C GLY A 199 -18.09 -10.94 40.80
N GLU A 200 -17.69 -12.01 40.14
CA GLU A 200 -18.02 -13.38 40.56
C GLU A 200 -17.29 -13.78 41.86
N ASP A 201 -16.32 -12.99 42.34
CA ASP A 201 -15.60 -13.25 43.60
C ASP A 201 -16.26 -12.65 44.86
N TYR A 202 -17.43 -12.01 44.76
CA TYR A 202 -18.13 -11.54 45.97
C TYR A 202 -18.96 -12.63 46.68
N SER A 203 -19.10 -13.83 46.09
CA SER A 203 -19.92 -14.92 46.67
C SER A 203 -19.12 -16.14 47.14
N ARG A 204 -17.79 -16.14 47.01
CA ARG A 204 -16.93 -17.18 47.59
C ARG A 204 -16.09 -16.55 48.68
N GLY A 205 -16.59 -16.64 49.92
CA GLY A 205 -15.73 -16.46 51.08
C GLY A 205 -14.52 -17.37 50.93
N MET A 206 -13.34 -16.78 50.98
CA MET A 206 -12.08 -17.49 51.09
C MET A 206 -12.09 -18.20 52.44
N VAL A 207 -12.65 -19.41 52.49
CA VAL A 207 -12.34 -20.37 53.55
C VAL A 207 -10.97 -20.89 53.20
N ASP A 208 -9.98 -20.38 53.92
CA ASP A 208 -8.60 -20.83 53.86
C ASP A 208 -8.55 -22.28 54.35
N GLU A 209 -8.51 -23.22 53.40
CA GLU A 209 -8.46 -24.67 53.60
C GLU A 209 -7.03 -25.12 53.95
N SER A 210 -6.42 -24.41 54.90
CA SER A 210 -5.02 -24.61 55.34
C SER A 210 -4.90 -24.82 56.85
N ARG A 211 -5.99 -25.17 57.55
CA ARG A 211 -5.99 -25.29 59.02
C ARG A 211 -6.77 -26.49 59.56
N GLU A 212 -6.57 -27.66 58.97
CA GLU A 212 -6.81 -28.94 59.66
C GLU A 212 -5.53 -29.78 59.63
N THR A 213 -4.62 -29.51 60.57
CA THR A 213 -3.97 -30.54 61.39
C THR A 213 -2.95 -29.89 62.32
N SER A 214 -2.85 -30.48 63.51
CA SER A 214 -1.91 -30.18 64.60
C SER A 214 -2.36 -29.13 65.60
N GLY A 215 -3.07 -29.63 66.62
CA GLY A 215 -3.19 -28.96 67.91
C GLY A 215 -1.90 -29.08 68.73
N ALA A 216 -1.58 -28.00 69.44
CA ALA A 216 -0.94 -27.89 70.76
C ALA A 216 -0.13 -26.59 70.81
N VAL A 217 -0.67 -25.56 71.46
CA VAL A 217 0.08 -24.37 71.88
C VAL A 217 0.30 -24.50 73.39
N PRO A 218 1.54 -24.50 73.90
CA PRO A 218 1.76 -24.30 75.33
C PRO A 218 1.65 -22.81 75.67
N ALA A 219 1.12 -22.55 76.85
CA ALA A 219 0.91 -21.23 77.42
C ALA A 219 2.24 -20.57 77.81
N ASN A 220 2.54 -19.43 77.20
CA ASN A 220 3.06 -18.20 77.79
C ASN A 220 3.58 -17.29 76.68
N GLU A 221 3.13 -16.03 76.66
CA GLU A 221 3.90 -14.82 76.35
C GLU A 221 2.96 -13.65 76.00
N ASP A 222 3.06 -12.62 76.86
CA ASP A 222 3.03 -11.18 76.61
C ASP A 222 1.82 -10.51 75.94
N ARG A 223 1.13 -9.69 76.74
CA ARG A 223 0.03 -8.81 76.35
C ARG A 223 0.45 -7.57 75.53
N GLU A 224 1.75 -7.29 75.37
CA GLU A 224 2.23 -6.13 74.61
C GLU A 224 2.40 -6.42 73.10
N GLY A 225 2.79 -7.64 72.70
CA GLY A 225 2.94 -8.00 71.28
C GLY A 225 1.63 -8.15 70.50
N LYS A 226 0.51 -8.45 71.17
CA LYS A 226 -0.81 -8.53 70.52
C LYS A 226 -1.34 -7.17 70.07
N ALA A 227 -1.01 -6.09 70.79
CA ALA A 227 -1.46 -4.76 70.44
C ALA A 227 -0.71 -4.19 69.22
N GLU A 228 0.57 -4.51 69.04
CA GLU A 228 1.33 -4.13 67.83
C GLU A 228 0.87 -4.94 66.61
N THR A 229 0.69 -6.25 66.77
CA THR A 229 0.24 -7.13 65.68
C THR A 229 -1.16 -6.76 65.17
N GLU A 230 -2.11 -6.42 66.06
CA GLU A 230 -3.47 -6.03 65.68
C GLU A 230 -3.53 -4.63 65.04
N LYS A 231 -2.61 -3.72 65.42
CA LYS A 231 -2.52 -2.36 64.87
C LYS A 231 -1.86 -2.35 63.49
N ASP A 232 -0.89 -3.22 63.26
CA ASP A 232 -0.27 -3.44 61.95
C ASP A 232 -1.23 -4.12 60.96
N LEU A 233 -2.03 -5.08 61.42
CA LEU A 233 -3.12 -5.70 60.63
C LEU A 233 -4.22 -4.69 60.25
N LYS A 234 -4.67 -3.84 61.18
CA LYS A 234 -5.65 -2.77 60.91
C LYS A 234 -5.13 -1.66 59.99
N ASN A 235 -3.81 -1.44 59.93
CA ASN A 235 -3.20 -0.49 59.01
C ASN A 235 -2.93 -1.07 57.61
N GLN A 236 -2.84 -2.40 57.46
CA GLN A 236 -2.68 -3.07 56.17
C GLN A 236 -3.98 -3.14 55.33
N GLU A 237 -5.14 -3.37 55.96
CA GLU A 237 -6.44 -3.39 55.27
C GLU A 237 -6.78 -2.12 54.45
N PRO A 238 -6.59 -0.88 54.95
CA PRO A 238 -6.85 0.32 54.16
C PRO A 238 -5.83 0.52 53.03
N ALA A 239 -4.62 -0.05 53.12
CA ALA A 239 -3.59 0.06 52.09
C ALA A 239 -3.86 -0.88 50.91
N SER A 240 -4.28 -2.12 51.17
CA SER A 240 -4.68 -3.08 50.11
C SER A 240 -5.95 -2.62 49.39
N LEU A 241 -6.92 -2.08 50.11
CA LEU A 241 -8.14 -1.49 49.51
C LEU A 241 -7.81 -0.29 48.62
N ARG A 242 -6.84 0.56 49.01
CA ARG A 242 -6.38 1.67 48.16
C ARG A 242 -5.74 1.17 46.87
N GLN A 243 -4.94 0.12 46.92
CA GLN A 243 -4.34 -0.49 45.73
C GLN A 243 -5.42 -1.04 44.77
N VAL A 244 -6.42 -1.77 45.28
CA VAL A 244 -7.53 -2.29 44.48
C VAL A 244 -8.37 -1.17 43.85
N VAL A 245 -8.65 -0.10 44.60
CA VAL A 245 -9.37 1.08 44.08
C VAL A 245 -8.57 1.77 42.98
N GLU A 246 -7.25 1.90 43.14
CA GLU A 246 -6.39 2.55 42.17
C GLU A 246 -6.21 1.71 40.89
N GLU A 247 -6.11 0.39 41.01
CA GLU A 247 -6.13 -0.54 39.87
C GLU A 247 -7.47 -0.47 39.11
N ARG A 248 -8.59 -0.44 39.82
CA ARG A 248 -9.92 -0.31 39.21
C ARG A 248 -10.12 1.05 38.54
N TRP A 249 -9.57 2.11 39.12
CA TRP A 249 -9.56 3.44 38.51
C TRP A 249 -8.72 3.47 37.23
N LYS A 250 -7.52 2.86 37.25
CA LYS A 250 -6.67 2.70 36.06
C LYS A 250 -7.35 1.87 34.98
N ALA A 251 -7.97 0.74 35.32
CA ALA A 251 -8.71 -0.10 34.39
C ALA A 251 -9.91 0.64 33.78
N TRP A 252 -10.64 1.41 34.60
CA TRP A 252 -11.75 2.24 34.14
C TRP A 252 -11.28 3.37 33.20
N GLU A 253 -10.17 4.04 33.52
CA GLU A 253 -9.58 5.07 32.66
C GLU A 253 -9.11 4.50 31.32
N MET A 254 -8.47 3.33 31.33
CA MET A 254 -8.03 2.61 30.13
C MET A 254 -9.24 2.24 29.26
N GLY A 255 -10.27 1.63 29.84
CA GLY A 255 -11.50 1.31 29.13
C GLY A 255 -12.24 2.55 28.60
N ARG A 256 -12.15 3.70 29.28
CA ARG A 256 -12.70 4.98 28.77
C ARG A 256 -11.88 5.54 27.62
N ARG A 257 -10.55 5.39 27.62
CA ARG A 257 -9.67 5.79 26.51
C ARG A 257 -9.92 4.93 25.27
N GLU A 258 -10.00 3.62 25.44
CA GLU A 258 -10.30 2.68 24.35
C GLU A 258 -11.67 2.94 23.72
N ARG A 259 -12.71 3.16 24.54
CA ARG A 259 -14.04 3.53 24.04
C ARG A 259 -14.01 4.82 23.22
N ARG A 260 -13.35 5.87 23.73
CA ARG A 260 -13.20 7.13 22.99
C ARG A 260 -12.43 6.93 21.68
N ALA A 261 -11.39 6.11 21.67
CA ALA A 261 -10.64 5.79 20.46
C ALA A 261 -11.51 5.04 19.43
N LYS A 262 -12.26 4.01 19.87
CA LYS A 262 -13.20 3.27 19.01
C LYS A 262 -14.30 4.18 18.45
N VAL A 263 -14.98 4.94 19.31
CA VAL A 263 -16.04 5.87 18.88
C VAL A 263 -15.49 6.91 17.92
N ARG A 264 -14.30 7.48 18.18
CA ARG A 264 -13.65 8.43 17.28
C ARG A 264 -13.37 7.82 15.90
N GLY A 265 -12.81 6.60 15.86
CA GLY A 265 -12.54 5.90 14.60
C GLY A 265 -13.82 5.64 13.80
N LEU A 266 -14.87 5.14 14.46
CA LEU A 266 -16.17 4.93 13.79
C LEU A 266 -16.81 6.25 13.32
N ALA A 267 -16.75 7.32 14.12
CA ALA A 267 -17.28 8.62 13.76
C ALA A 267 -16.55 9.23 12.56
N CYS A 268 -15.22 9.11 12.49
CA CYS A 268 -14.44 9.52 11.32
C CYS A 268 -14.84 8.75 10.05
N SER A 269 -15.05 7.43 10.15
CA SER A 269 -15.49 6.61 9.02
C SER A 269 -16.90 6.99 8.55
N VAL A 270 -17.83 7.21 9.48
CA VAL A 270 -19.19 7.70 9.19
C VAL A 270 -19.15 9.05 8.48
N MET A 271 -18.35 9.99 8.98
CA MET A 271 -18.19 11.31 8.38
C MET A 271 -17.55 11.23 6.99
N ALA A 272 -16.54 10.38 6.81
CA ALA A 272 -15.90 10.18 5.51
C ALA A 272 -16.89 9.60 4.48
N ASN A 273 -17.66 8.58 4.84
CA ASN A 273 -18.70 8.03 3.96
C ASN A 273 -19.79 9.06 3.63
N ALA A 274 -20.23 9.84 4.62
CA ALA A 274 -21.23 10.88 4.43
C ALA A 274 -20.77 11.98 3.46
N LEU A 275 -19.52 12.45 3.61
CA LEU A 275 -18.94 13.44 2.70
C LEU A 275 -18.69 12.85 1.30
N ASP A 276 -18.28 11.58 1.22
CA ASP A 276 -18.01 10.92 -0.07
C ASP A 276 -19.28 10.68 -0.89
N ILE A 277 -20.48 10.65 -0.28
CA ILE A 277 -21.78 10.58 -0.99
C ILE A 277 -21.99 11.76 -1.95
N ALA A 278 -21.37 12.92 -1.68
CA ALA A 278 -21.46 14.08 -2.57
C ALA A 278 -20.88 13.81 -3.98
N LEU A 279 -19.87 12.94 -4.09
CA LEU A 279 -19.19 12.66 -5.35
C LEU A 279 -20.06 11.84 -6.32
N PRO A 280 -20.54 10.62 -5.96
CA PRO A 280 -21.43 9.89 -6.83
C PRO A 280 -22.83 10.52 -6.87
N GLY A 281 -23.28 11.18 -5.80
CA GLY A 281 -24.58 11.85 -5.77
C GLY A 281 -24.70 12.96 -6.82
N THR A 282 -23.63 13.74 -7.03
CA THR A 282 -23.58 14.72 -8.12
C THR A 282 -23.43 14.06 -9.49
N ALA A 283 -22.60 13.03 -9.61
CA ALA A 283 -22.38 12.32 -10.88
C ALA A 283 -23.64 11.59 -11.39
N VAL A 284 -24.49 11.11 -10.49
CA VAL A 284 -25.78 10.45 -10.80
C VAL A 284 -26.90 11.48 -11.00
N GLY A 285 -26.71 12.74 -10.61
CA GLY A 285 -27.71 13.80 -10.69
C GLY A 285 -28.73 13.80 -9.54
N TRP A 286 -28.39 13.22 -8.39
CA TRP A 286 -29.22 13.26 -7.17
C TRP A 286 -28.97 14.51 -6.33
N LEU A 287 -27.79 15.11 -6.45
CA LEU A 287 -27.39 16.30 -5.73
C LEU A 287 -26.91 17.37 -6.72
N ASP A 288 -27.53 18.55 -6.68
CA ASP A 288 -27.08 19.71 -7.44
C ASP A 288 -26.04 20.50 -6.61
N LEU A 289 -24.81 19.99 -6.56
CA LEU A 289 -23.69 20.68 -5.90
C LEU A 289 -22.71 21.21 -6.94
N GLU A 290 -22.17 22.39 -6.68
CA GLU A 290 -21.10 22.96 -7.48
C GLU A 290 -19.82 22.10 -7.43
N THR A 291 -19.09 22.05 -8.54
CA THR A 291 -17.85 21.28 -8.70
C THR A 291 -16.80 21.62 -7.63
N GLY A 292 -16.79 22.86 -7.16
CA GLY A 292 -15.90 23.33 -6.08
C GLY A 292 -16.23 22.70 -4.73
N THR A 293 -17.51 22.64 -4.37
CA THR A 293 -17.99 22.01 -3.12
C THR A 293 -17.68 20.51 -3.08
N VAL A 294 -17.83 19.82 -4.23
CA VAL A 294 -17.42 18.42 -4.37
C VAL A 294 -15.91 18.26 -4.16
N GLY A 295 -15.11 19.20 -4.65
CA GLY A 295 -13.66 19.24 -4.44
C GLY A 295 -13.30 19.39 -2.96
N VAL A 296 -14.00 20.25 -2.21
CA VAL A 296 -13.80 20.44 -0.76
C VAL A 296 -14.16 19.18 0.01
N ALA A 297 -15.30 18.56 -0.29
CA ALA A 297 -15.69 17.29 0.33
C ALA A 297 -14.61 16.21 0.09
N MET A 298 -14.18 16.06 -1.16
CA MET A 298 -13.11 15.13 -1.55
C MET A 298 -11.77 15.43 -0.85
N PHE A 299 -11.44 16.70 -0.62
CA PHE A 299 -10.23 17.11 0.08
C PHE A 299 -10.27 16.67 1.54
N ILE A 300 -11.37 16.97 2.25
CA ILE A 300 -11.55 16.61 3.66
C ILE A 300 -11.51 15.09 3.82
N THR A 301 -12.22 14.33 2.96
CA THR A 301 -12.23 12.87 3.06
C THR A 301 -10.89 12.24 2.72
N SER A 302 -10.12 12.83 1.82
CA SER A 302 -8.75 12.37 1.51
C SER A 302 -7.82 12.51 2.71
N ILE A 303 -7.93 13.59 3.48
CA ILE A 303 -7.15 13.79 4.70
C ILE A 303 -7.57 12.78 5.77
N LEU A 304 -8.88 12.64 6.02
CA LEU A 304 -9.40 11.71 7.04
C LEU A 304 -8.98 10.28 6.75
N THR A 305 -9.20 9.81 5.52
CA THR A 305 -8.87 8.43 5.12
C THR A 305 -7.37 8.20 4.93
N GLY A 306 -6.60 9.24 4.58
CA GLY A 306 -5.14 9.18 4.53
C GLY A 306 -4.52 9.08 5.92
N TRP A 307 -5.13 9.72 6.93
CA TRP A 307 -4.68 9.65 8.31
C TRP A 307 -4.74 8.24 8.89
N ASP A 308 -5.78 7.46 8.58
CA ASP A 308 -5.90 6.06 9.03
C ASP A 308 -4.76 5.19 8.49
N VAL A 309 -4.39 5.38 7.21
CA VAL A 309 -3.27 4.67 6.57
C VAL A 309 -1.94 5.11 7.19
N TRP A 310 -1.78 6.41 7.45
CA TRP A 310 -0.62 6.95 8.14
C TRP A 310 -0.43 6.31 9.53
N GLU A 311 -1.49 6.25 10.34
CA GLU A 311 -1.46 5.61 11.66
C GLU A 311 -1.14 4.10 11.56
N ARG A 312 -1.67 3.41 10.55
CA ARG A 312 -1.36 2.00 10.29
C ARG A 312 0.13 1.79 10.00
N CYS A 313 0.72 2.56 9.07
CA CYS A 313 2.15 2.47 8.75
C CYS A 313 3.03 2.76 9.99
N GLY A 314 2.57 3.66 10.87
CA GLY A 314 3.24 3.95 12.14
C GLY A 314 3.18 2.80 13.14
N ARG A 315 2.08 2.04 13.18
CA ARG A 315 1.93 0.85 14.05
C ARG A 315 2.82 -0.30 13.60
N GLU A 316 2.92 -0.54 12.30
CA GLU A 316 3.77 -1.60 11.71
C GLU A 316 5.28 -1.36 11.93
N LEU A 317 5.68 -0.12 12.23
CA LEU A 317 7.05 0.24 12.60
C LEU A 317 7.36 -0.01 14.09
N ASN A 318 6.35 -0.32 14.92
CA ASN A 318 6.50 -0.41 16.37
C ASN A 318 5.82 -1.67 16.95
N PRO A 319 6.24 -2.89 16.56
CA PRO A 319 5.61 -4.12 17.02
C PRO A 319 5.80 -4.41 18.52
N THR A 320 6.77 -3.80 19.19
CA THR A 320 7.19 -4.13 20.57
C THR A 320 6.36 -3.53 21.70
N LYS A 321 5.26 -2.80 21.42
CA LYS A 321 4.35 -2.28 22.47
C LYS A 321 2.98 -2.96 22.57
N VAL A 322 2.70 -4.00 21.79
CA VAL A 322 1.40 -4.68 21.81
C VAL A 322 1.59 -6.19 21.87
N SER A 323 1.97 -6.72 23.04
CA SER A 323 1.90 -8.17 23.29
C SER A 323 1.13 -8.53 24.57
N THR A 324 0.40 -7.60 25.20
CA THR A 324 -0.37 -7.92 26.43
C THR A 324 -1.81 -7.41 26.48
N THR A 325 -2.37 -6.86 25.39
CA THR A 325 -3.81 -6.54 25.39
C THR A 325 -4.37 -6.49 23.97
N HIS A 326 -4.72 -7.66 23.41
CA HIS A 326 -5.82 -7.81 22.45
C HIS A 326 -5.98 -9.30 22.06
N ARG A 327 -6.85 -10.01 22.78
CA ARG A 327 -7.77 -10.94 22.13
C ARG A 327 -9.13 -10.23 22.05
N ASP A 328 -9.78 -10.39 20.91
CA ASP A 328 -11.18 -10.05 20.62
C ASP A 328 -11.51 -8.57 20.32
N ILE A 329 -11.17 -8.14 19.09
CA ILE A 329 -11.97 -7.21 18.28
C ILE A 329 -11.97 -7.78 16.84
N PRO A 330 -13.12 -7.88 16.14
CA PRO A 330 -13.15 -8.30 14.75
C PRO A 330 -12.46 -7.26 13.85
N GLU A 331 -11.33 -7.68 13.30
CA GLU A 331 -10.47 -6.95 12.38
C GLU A 331 -11.09 -6.96 10.97
N TYR A 332 -11.38 -5.78 10.42
CA TYR A 332 -11.72 -5.62 9.02
C TYR A 332 -10.44 -5.26 8.24
N GLY A 333 -9.90 -6.23 7.50
CA GLY A 333 -9.11 -5.97 6.29
C GLY A 333 -7.59 -5.88 6.45
N GLY A 334 -6.95 -7.03 6.67
CA GLY A 334 -5.52 -7.27 6.44
C GLY A 334 -5.29 -8.77 6.40
N ILE A 335 -4.70 -9.29 5.34
CA ILE A 335 -4.54 -10.73 5.09
C ILE A 335 -3.37 -11.24 5.93
N GLU A 336 -3.64 -12.03 6.97
CA GLU A 336 -2.69 -13.04 7.46
C GLU A 336 -2.80 -14.28 6.57
N GLU A 337 -1.70 -14.60 5.87
CA GLU A 337 -1.56 -15.83 5.12
C GLU A 337 -1.17 -16.96 6.07
N LYS A 338 -2.16 -17.53 6.76
CA LYS A 338 -1.98 -18.73 7.60
C LYS A 338 -2.02 -19.97 6.70
N LYS A 339 -0.84 -20.44 6.26
CA LYS A 339 -0.69 -21.77 5.64
C LYS A 339 -1.20 -22.84 6.60
N ARG A 340 -2.23 -23.60 6.20
CA ARG A 340 -2.68 -24.81 6.89
C ARG A 340 -2.85 -25.94 5.88
N GLY A 341 -2.02 -26.98 6.09
CA GLY A 341 -2.29 -28.39 5.84
C GLY A 341 -2.91 -28.79 4.50
N THR A 342 -2.07 -29.13 3.54
CA THR A 342 -2.42 -30.15 2.54
C THR A 342 -2.21 -31.52 3.17
N ASP A 343 -3.29 -32.31 3.20
CA ASP A 343 -3.30 -33.74 3.47
C ASP A 343 -2.37 -34.45 2.47
N ALA A 344 -1.36 -35.15 2.98
CA ALA A 344 -0.50 -36.02 2.21
C ALA A 344 -0.93 -37.48 2.42
N LEU A 345 -1.31 -38.14 1.33
CA LEU A 345 -1.34 -39.60 1.25
C LEU A 345 0.09 -40.16 1.31
N PRO A 346 0.28 -41.37 1.85
CA PRO A 346 1.59 -41.87 2.26
C PRO A 346 2.37 -42.49 1.09
N LEU A 347 3.59 -42.02 0.84
CA LEU A 347 4.58 -42.73 0.05
C LEU A 347 5.96 -42.64 0.73
N ALA A 348 6.29 -43.75 1.36
CA ALA A 348 7.60 -44.40 1.49
C ALA A 348 8.87 -43.54 1.71
N ASN A 349 9.49 -43.77 2.88
CA ASN A 349 10.94 -43.88 3.14
C ASN A 349 11.92 -43.28 2.13
N ALA A 350 12.69 -42.27 2.55
CA ALA A 350 14.16 -42.34 2.50
C ALA A 350 14.81 -41.13 3.21
N THR A 351 15.67 -41.46 4.17
CA THR A 351 16.88 -40.72 4.62
C THR A 351 16.73 -39.60 5.65
N GLN A 352 17.46 -39.79 6.76
CA GLN A 352 17.69 -38.89 7.88
C GLN A 352 18.25 -37.52 7.43
N PRO A 353 18.02 -36.43 8.20
CA PRO A 353 18.66 -35.15 7.94
C PRO A 353 20.17 -35.26 8.26
N PRO A 354 21.08 -34.82 7.38
CA PRO A 354 22.50 -34.77 7.70
C PRO A 354 22.80 -33.60 8.65
N ASP A 355 23.82 -33.84 9.46
CA ASP A 355 24.33 -33.04 10.57
C ASP A 355 24.38 -31.52 10.38
N GLU A 356 24.17 -30.87 11.52
CA GLU A 356 24.50 -29.51 11.89
C GLU A 356 25.97 -29.17 11.52
N GLN A 357 26.20 -28.71 10.29
CA GLN A 357 27.45 -28.05 9.91
C GLN A 357 27.31 -26.55 10.17
N THR A 358 28.11 -26.05 11.11
CA THR A 358 28.45 -24.64 11.32
C THR A 358 28.49 -23.88 9.99
N ALA A 359 27.48 -23.06 9.72
CA ALA A 359 27.43 -22.23 8.53
C ALA A 359 28.60 -21.24 8.58
N ALA A 360 29.63 -21.48 7.79
CA ALA A 360 30.71 -20.54 7.55
C ALA A 360 30.10 -19.19 7.14
N GLU A 361 30.52 -18.09 7.76
CA GLU A 361 30.15 -16.75 7.30
C GLU A 361 30.52 -16.63 5.81
N PRO A 362 29.64 -16.08 4.95
CA PRO A 362 29.95 -15.94 3.54
C PRO A 362 31.19 -15.06 3.37
N GLU A 363 32.29 -15.67 2.90
CA GLU A 363 33.55 -14.98 2.65
C GLU A 363 33.38 -14.06 1.44
N TYR A 364 33.26 -12.76 1.70
CA TYR A 364 33.13 -11.75 0.64
C TYR A 364 34.49 -11.48 0.00
N PRO A 365 34.57 -11.34 -1.33
CA PRO A 365 35.82 -11.00 -2.00
C PRO A 365 36.30 -9.63 -1.54
N SER A 366 37.45 -9.58 -0.85
CA SER A 366 38.08 -8.35 -0.38
C SER A 366 39.32 -8.00 -1.22
N GLY A 367 39.67 -6.71 -1.28
CA GLY A 367 40.87 -6.22 -1.96
C GLY A 367 40.67 -5.69 -3.39
N PRO A 368 41.74 -5.57 -4.20
CA PRO A 368 41.71 -4.87 -5.49
C PRO A 368 40.84 -5.57 -6.54
N LYS A 369 40.67 -6.89 -6.45
CA LYS A 369 39.82 -7.67 -7.37
C LYS A 369 38.35 -7.25 -7.27
N LEU A 370 37.86 -6.93 -6.08
CA LEU A 370 36.49 -6.43 -5.86
C LEU A 370 36.26 -5.11 -6.61
N TRP A 371 37.18 -4.16 -6.46
CA TRP A 371 37.09 -2.86 -7.10
C TRP A 371 37.14 -2.94 -8.63
N VAL A 372 37.92 -3.88 -9.18
CA VAL A 372 37.93 -4.16 -10.62
C VAL A 372 36.56 -4.65 -11.10
N VAL A 373 35.93 -5.60 -10.39
CA VAL A 373 34.59 -6.10 -10.77
C VAL A 373 33.55 -5.00 -10.67
N VAL A 374 33.57 -4.22 -9.59
CA VAL A 374 32.65 -3.09 -9.40
C VAL A 374 32.83 -2.04 -10.49
N PHE A 375 34.07 -1.74 -10.89
CA PHE A 375 34.37 -0.82 -11.98
C PHE A 375 33.87 -1.34 -13.33
N ILE A 376 33.99 -2.64 -13.62
CA ILE A 376 33.44 -3.26 -14.83
C ILE A 376 31.92 -3.15 -14.88
N LEU A 377 31.24 -3.42 -13.76
CA LEU A 377 29.79 -3.27 -13.65
C LEU A 377 29.35 -1.81 -13.82
N TRP A 378 30.08 -0.89 -13.20
CA TRP A 378 29.86 0.55 -13.33
C TRP A 378 30.00 1.01 -14.78
N LEU A 379 31.08 0.59 -15.46
CA LEU A 379 31.33 0.94 -16.85
C LEU A 379 30.28 0.36 -17.80
N ALA A 380 29.83 -0.87 -17.58
CA ALA A 380 28.79 -1.49 -18.39
C ALA A 380 27.46 -0.71 -18.31
N ILE A 381 27.02 -0.37 -17.11
CA ILE A 381 25.79 0.40 -16.90
C ILE A 381 25.93 1.83 -17.43
N PHE A 382 27.12 2.43 -17.27
CA PHE A 382 27.45 3.73 -17.86
C PHE A 382 27.27 3.71 -19.39
N VAL A 383 27.87 2.73 -20.08
CA VAL A 383 27.80 2.61 -21.55
C VAL A 383 26.36 2.41 -22.02
N VAL A 384 25.60 1.54 -21.35
CA VAL A 384 24.19 1.30 -21.69
C VAL A 384 23.37 2.58 -21.57
N THR A 385 23.57 3.34 -20.50
CA THR A 385 22.81 4.57 -20.24
C THR A 385 23.22 5.70 -21.16
N LEU A 386 24.52 5.83 -21.42
CA LEU A 386 25.06 6.78 -22.39
C LEU A 386 24.46 6.54 -23.76
N TYR A 387 24.50 5.29 -24.25
CA TYR A 387 23.95 4.93 -25.56
C TYR A 387 22.46 5.25 -25.66
N MET A 388 21.67 4.83 -24.67
CA MET A 388 20.24 5.15 -24.64
C MET A 388 19.96 6.65 -24.71
N THR A 389 20.78 7.44 -24.02
CA THR A 389 20.57 8.88 -23.92
C THR A 389 20.99 9.61 -25.19
N VAL A 390 22.12 9.25 -25.79
CA VAL A 390 22.57 9.76 -27.10
C VAL A 390 21.50 9.52 -28.16
N VAL A 391 20.94 8.32 -28.15
CA VAL A 391 19.92 7.94 -29.11
C VAL A 391 18.59 8.69 -28.89
N ALA A 392 18.27 9.01 -27.64
CA ALA A 392 17.10 9.84 -27.32
C ALA A 392 17.23 11.28 -27.83
N THR A 393 18.44 11.86 -27.84
CA THR A 393 18.67 13.20 -28.39
C THR A 393 18.74 13.22 -29.91
N ALA A 394 19.16 12.11 -30.53
CA ALA A 394 19.16 11.94 -31.98
C ALA A 394 17.79 11.64 -32.59
N ALA A 395 16.78 11.31 -31.77
CA ALA A 395 15.43 10.99 -32.21
C ALA A 395 14.83 11.95 -33.27
N PRO A 396 14.85 13.30 -33.12
CA PRO A 396 14.32 14.21 -34.13
C PRO A 396 15.08 14.16 -35.46
N VAL A 397 16.40 13.97 -35.45
CA VAL A 397 17.22 13.88 -36.67
C VAL A 397 16.92 12.57 -37.41
N ILE A 398 16.88 11.46 -36.69
CA ILE A 398 16.47 10.15 -37.20
C ILE A 398 15.07 10.23 -37.84
N THR A 399 14.14 10.96 -37.22
CA THR A 399 12.78 11.19 -37.77
C THR A 399 12.81 11.83 -39.15
N ASN A 400 13.63 12.87 -39.29
CA ASN A 400 13.69 13.68 -40.51
C ASN A 400 14.32 12.89 -41.66
N GLU A 401 15.24 11.99 -41.37
CA GLU A 401 15.93 11.17 -42.38
C GLU A 401 15.05 10.04 -42.93
N PHE A 402 14.32 9.33 -42.06
CA PHE A 402 13.46 8.22 -42.50
C PHE A 402 12.11 8.65 -43.08
N ARG A 403 11.75 9.95 -43.03
CA ARG A 403 10.56 10.57 -43.66
C ARG A 403 9.18 9.90 -43.37
N PHE A 404 9.10 8.96 -42.43
CA PHE A 404 7.88 8.28 -41.99
C PHE A 404 7.65 8.49 -40.49
N LEU A 405 6.69 9.36 -40.15
CA LEU A 405 6.33 9.73 -38.77
C LEU A 405 5.61 8.62 -37.98
N ALA A 406 5.03 7.62 -38.66
CA ALA A 406 4.19 6.59 -38.02
C ALA A 406 5.00 5.54 -37.23
N ASP A 407 6.22 5.23 -37.66
CA ASP A 407 7.04 4.15 -37.07
C ASP A 407 7.91 4.64 -35.90
N ILE A 408 7.97 5.95 -35.65
CA ILE A 408 8.94 6.48 -34.67
C ILE A 408 8.59 6.20 -33.22
N GLY A 409 7.30 6.13 -32.90
CA GLY A 409 6.85 5.70 -31.58
C GLY A 409 7.42 4.32 -31.26
N TRP A 410 7.46 3.43 -32.26
CA TRP A 410 7.99 2.08 -32.10
C TRP A 410 9.50 2.03 -31.84
N CYS A 411 10.31 2.96 -32.37
CA CYS A 411 11.76 2.95 -32.15
C CYS A 411 12.16 3.00 -30.66
N ASN A 412 11.50 3.83 -29.86
CA ASN A 412 11.76 3.90 -28.42
C ASN A 412 10.89 2.91 -27.63
N SER A 413 9.63 2.71 -28.03
CA SER A 413 8.73 1.79 -27.33
C SER A 413 9.20 0.34 -27.38
N VAL A 414 9.71 -0.15 -28.52
CA VAL A 414 10.19 -1.53 -28.67
C VAL A 414 11.38 -1.80 -27.75
N TYR A 415 12.28 -0.84 -27.61
CA TYR A 415 13.44 -0.97 -26.74
C TYR A 415 13.04 -1.15 -25.27
N PHE A 416 12.10 -0.36 -24.76
CA PHE A 416 11.58 -0.51 -23.39
C PHE A 416 10.71 -1.74 -23.23
N MET A 417 9.89 -2.09 -24.23
CA MET A 417 9.09 -3.31 -24.21
C MET A 417 9.96 -4.56 -24.12
N THR A 418 11.01 -4.66 -24.93
CA THR A 418 11.92 -5.81 -24.86
C THR A 418 12.61 -5.85 -23.51
N ILE A 419 13.06 -4.72 -22.96
CA ILE A 419 13.60 -4.69 -21.59
C ILE A 419 12.63 -5.31 -20.59
N CYS A 420 11.38 -4.83 -20.57
CA CYS A 420 10.37 -5.31 -19.62
C CYS A 420 10.10 -6.82 -19.76
N ILE A 421 9.99 -7.31 -21.00
CA ILE A 421 9.68 -8.72 -21.28
C ILE A 421 10.86 -9.62 -20.89
N SER A 422 12.09 -9.24 -21.21
CA SER A 422 13.28 -10.08 -20.95
C SER A 422 13.87 -9.92 -19.56
N GLN A 423 13.50 -8.89 -18.78
CA GLN A 423 13.98 -8.69 -17.40
C GLN A 423 13.78 -9.94 -16.53
N LEU A 424 12.57 -10.54 -16.57
CA LEU A 424 12.26 -11.76 -15.81
C LEU A 424 12.99 -12.98 -16.34
N LEU A 425 13.19 -13.05 -17.66
CA LEU A 425 13.90 -14.14 -18.32
C LEU A 425 15.37 -14.18 -17.85
N PHE A 426 16.08 -13.06 -17.96
CA PHE A 426 17.46 -12.95 -17.48
C PHE A 426 17.59 -13.15 -15.97
N GLY A 427 16.59 -12.73 -15.19
CA GLY A 427 16.50 -13.04 -13.76
C GLY A 427 16.45 -14.54 -13.48
N ARG A 428 15.70 -15.32 -14.27
CA ARG A 428 15.67 -16.80 -14.17
C ARG A 428 16.94 -17.46 -14.68
N LEU A 429 17.54 -16.95 -15.77
CA LEU A 429 18.80 -17.49 -16.30
C LEU A 429 19.95 -17.32 -15.30
N ALA A 430 19.98 -16.23 -14.52
CA ALA A 430 21.00 -15.98 -13.52
C ALA A 430 21.05 -17.03 -12.39
N PHE A 431 19.94 -17.73 -12.12
CA PHE A 431 19.91 -18.82 -11.13
C PHE A 431 20.40 -20.16 -11.69
N ARG A 432 20.29 -20.39 -13.01
CA ARG A 432 20.55 -21.70 -13.63
C ARG A 432 21.90 -21.79 -14.34
N TYR A 433 22.45 -20.66 -14.78
CA TYR A 433 23.73 -20.58 -15.48
C TYR A 433 24.72 -19.73 -14.70
N PRO A 434 26.04 -19.95 -14.88
CA PRO A 434 27.05 -19.10 -14.27
C PRO A 434 26.87 -17.65 -14.70
N ILE A 435 26.91 -16.75 -13.72
CA ILE A 435 26.56 -15.34 -13.90
C ILE A 435 27.48 -14.62 -14.89
N SER A 436 28.73 -15.08 -15.02
CA SER A 436 29.71 -14.57 -15.98
C SER A 436 29.29 -14.81 -17.43
N TRP A 437 28.76 -15.99 -17.76
CA TRP A 437 28.27 -16.31 -19.11
C TRP A 437 27.00 -15.53 -19.44
N ASN A 438 26.09 -15.43 -18.47
CA ASN A 438 24.86 -14.68 -18.64
C ASN A 438 25.17 -13.18 -18.91
N TYR A 439 26.04 -12.59 -18.11
CA TYR A 439 26.44 -11.18 -18.25
C TYR A 439 27.17 -10.90 -19.57
N SER A 440 28.12 -11.76 -19.96
CA SER A 440 28.82 -11.62 -21.24
C SER A 440 27.89 -11.80 -22.46
N SER A 441 26.92 -12.70 -22.39
CA SER A 441 25.93 -12.88 -23.46
C SER A 441 25.02 -11.65 -23.61
N ALA A 442 24.60 -11.05 -22.50
CA ALA A 442 23.82 -9.82 -22.48
C ALA A 442 24.61 -8.63 -23.05
N MET A 443 25.90 -8.54 -22.69
CA MET A 443 26.81 -7.54 -23.26
C MET A 443 26.96 -7.72 -24.78
N LEU A 444 27.14 -8.96 -25.26
CA LEU A 444 27.26 -9.23 -26.69
C LEU A 444 25.98 -8.87 -27.45
N LEU A 445 24.81 -9.22 -26.92
CA LEU A 445 23.52 -8.83 -27.49
C LEU A 445 23.36 -7.30 -27.55
N PHE A 446 23.78 -6.60 -26.50
CA PHE A 446 23.77 -5.15 -26.47
C PHE A 446 24.66 -4.55 -27.57
N LEU A 447 25.92 -5.01 -27.69
CA LEU A 447 26.83 -4.53 -28.74
C LEU A 447 26.31 -4.83 -30.16
N VAL A 448 25.80 -6.03 -30.40
CA VAL A 448 25.23 -6.41 -31.70
C VAL A 448 24.01 -5.55 -32.03
N GLY A 449 23.11 -5.35 -31.07
CA GLY A 449 21.94 -4.50 -31.24
C GLY A 449 22.30 -3.05 -31.53
N SER A 450 23.30 -2.50 -30.81
CA SER A 450 23.81 -1.15 -31.06
C SER A 450 24.45 -1.02 -32.44
N ALA A 451 25.31 -1.96 -32.84
CA ALA A 451 25.94 -1.94 -34.17
C ALA A 451 24.92 -2.07 -35.31
N MET A 452 23.83 -2.82 -35.10
CA MET A 452 22.72 -2.88 -36.05
C MET A 452 21.96 -1.57 -36.16
N CYS A 453 21.84 -0.81 -35.07
CA CYS A 453 21.20 0.51 -35.11
C CYS A 453 22.06 1.52 -35.88
N ASP A 454 23.37 1.52 -35.64
CA ASP A 454 24.31 2.47 -36.26
C ASP A 454 24.48 2.23 -37.78
N SER A 455 24.26 0.99 -38.24
CA SER A 455 24.34 0.60 -39.65
C SER A 455 22.98 0.45 -40.34
N ALA A 456 21.90 0.90 -39.72
CA ALA A 456 20.54 0.64 -40.18
C ALA A 456 20.19 1.39 -41.48
N PRO A 457 19.91 0.68 -42.60
CA PRO A 457 19.52 1.32 -43.86
C PRO A 457 18.02 1.66 -43.94
N SER A 458 17.21 1.22 -42.95
CA SER A 458 15.75 1.37 -42.93
C SER A 458 15.21 1.49 -41.49
N SER A 459 14.03 2.07 -41.34
CA SER A 459 13.32 2.16 -40.05
C SER A 459 13.09 0.80 -39.40
N SER A 460 12.72 -0.21 -40.19
CA SER A 460 12.54 -1.59 -39.71
C SER A 460 13.83 -2.21 -39.18
N ALA A 461 14.97 -1.96 -39.83
CA ALA A 461 16.26 -2.45 -39.36
C ALA A 461 16.67 -1.77 -38.04
N LEU A 462 16.40 -0.46 -37.91
CA LEU A 462 16.61 0.29 -36.68
C LEU A 462 15.74 -0.26 -35.54
N ILE A 463 14.45 -0.51 -35.78
CA ILE A 463 13.53 -1.09 -34.77
C ILE A 463 14.01 -2.49 -34.34
N ALA A 464 14.44 -3.33 -35.29
CA ALA A 464 14.98 -4.65 -34.98
C ALA A 464 16.27 -4.56 -34.15
N GLY A 465 17.20 -3.66 -34.50
CA GLY A 465 18.41 -3.38 -33.72
C GLY A 465 18.07 -2.94 -32.29
N ARG A 466 17.08 -2.05 -32.13
CA ARG A 466 16.58 -1.60 -30.82
C ARG A 466 15.98 -2.73 -30.00
N ALA A 467 15.23 -3.64 -30.63
CA ALA A 467 14.70 -4.80 -29.94
C ALA A 467 15.82 -5.66 -29.33
N ILE A 468 16.87 -5.94 -30.12
CA ILE A 468 18.03 -6.73 -29.71
C ILE A 468 18.85 -6.01 -28.64
N ALA A 469 19.08 -4.70 -28.79
CA ALA A 469 19.79 -3.89 -27.80
C ALA A 469 19.03 -3.84 -26.46
N GLY A 470 17.70 -3.75 -26.49
CA GLY A 470 16.85 -3.79 -25.29
C GLY A 470 16.91 -5.15 -24.57
N LEU A 471 16.96 -6.26 -25.31
CA LEU A 471 17.19 -7.59 -24.74
C LEU A 471 18.52 -7.63 -23.98
N GLY A 472 19.62 -7.17 -24.59
CA GLY A 472 20.94 -7.10 -23.94
C GLY A 472 20.96 -6.19 -22.71
N CYS A 473 20.31 -5.03 -22.80
CA CYS A 473 20.20 -4.07 -21.70
C CYS A 473 19.52 -4.67 -20.45
N SER A 474 18.42 -5.41 -20.62
CA SER A 474 17.74 -6.07 -19.50
C SER A 474 18.63 -7.07 -18.75
N GLY A 475 19.46 -7.82 -19.48
CA GLY A 475 20.39 -8.78 -18.90
C GLY A 475 21.54 -8.11 -18.16
N LEU A 476 22.04 -6.97 -18.67
CA LEU A 476 23.05 -6.16 -17.99
C LEU A 476 22.50 -5.52 -16.70
N LEU A 477 21.28 -4.98 -16.74
CA LEU A 477 20.61 -4.42 -15.56
C LEU A 477 20.33 -5.50 -14.52
N ALA A 478 19.64 -6.57 -14.90
CA ALA A 478 19.31 -7.68 -13.99
C ALA A 478 20.57 -8.35 -13.44
N GLY A 479 21.58 -8.58 -14.28
CA GLY A 479 22.86 -9.15 -13.89
C GLY A 479 23.59 -8.27 -12.89
N THR A 480 23.74 -6.97 -13.17
CA THR A 480 24.45 -6.04 -12.28
C THR A 480 23.87 -6.03 -10.88
N PHE A 481 22.55 -5.90 -10.73
CA PHE A 481 21.90 -5.91 -9.42
C PHE A 481 21.94 -7.27 -8.74
N SER A 482 22.00 -8.38 -9.50
CA SER A 482 22.14 -9.73 -8.96
C SER A 482 23.55 -10.06 -8.47
N LEU A 483 24.59 -9.37 -8.98
CA LEU A 483 25.97 -9.53 -8.48
C LEU A 483 26.21 -8.79 -7.17
N VAL A 484 25.52 -7.68 -6.88
CA VAL A 484 25.78 -6.88 -5.67
C VAL A 484 25.70 -7.69 -4.36
N PRO A 485 24.71 -8.58 -4.16
CA PRO A 485 24.64 -9.42 -2.95
C PRO A 485 25.82 -10.39 -2.77
N LEU A 486 26.51 -10.76 -3.86
CA LEU A 486 27.69 -11.63 -3.86
C LEU A 486 28.98 -10.86 -3.58
N LEU A 487 29.00 -9.56 -3.89
CA LEU A 487 30.16 -8.68 -3.74
C LEU A 487 30.23 -8.01 -2.36
N ALA A 488 29.08 -7.84 -1.70
CA ALA A 488 28.98 -6.99 -0.51
C ALA A 488 28.05 -7.54 0.57
N ALA A 489 28.49 -7.39 1.82
CA ALA A 489 27.70 -7.67 3.01
C ALA A 489 26.41 -6.83 3.05
N PRO A 490 25.32 -7.32 3.66
CA PRO A 490 24.00 -6.66 3.64
C PRO A 490 24.00 -5.16 3.99
N LEU A 491 24.85 -4.76 4.93
CA LEU A 491 24.98 -3.37 5.39
C LEU A 491 25.67 -2.44 4.38
N THR A 492 26.54 -2.97 3.51
CA THR A 492 27.29 -2.17 2.52
C THR A 492 26.68 -2.21 1.12
N ARG A 493 25.71 -3.10 0.86
CA ARG A 493 24.97 -3.18 -0.43
C ARG A 493 24.41 -1.84 -0.92
N PRO A 494 23.80 -0.97 -0.07
CA PRO A 494 23.30 0.32 -0.52
C PRO A 494 24.39 1.23 -1.09
N ILE A 495 25.62 1.13 -0.59
CA ILE A 495 26.77 1.91 -1.07
C ILE A 495 27.16 1.46 -2.49
N PHE A 496 27.24 0.15 -2.73
CA PHE A 496 27.53 -0.39 -4.06
C PHE A 496 26.41 -0.12 -5.07
N ILE A 497 25.15 -0.23 -4.64
CA ILE A 497 23.99 0.15 -5.47
C ILE A 497 24.02 1.65 -5.79
N GLY A 498 24.36 2.50 -4.82
CA GLY A 498 24.52 3.94 -5.03
C GLY A 498 25.67 4.27 -5.97
N LEU A 499 26.80 3.57 -5.85
CA LEU A 499 27.95 3.73 -6.74
C LEU A 499 27.58 3.33 -8.18
N ILE A 500 26.95 2.17 -8.37
CA ILE A 500 26.44 1.73 -9.67
C ILE A 500 25.38 2.71 -10.18
N GLY A 501 24.47 3.19 -9.33
CA GLY A 501 23.45 4.18 -9.68
C GLY A 501 24.02 5.52 -10.13
N SER A 502 25.20 5.92 -9.63
CA SER A 502 25.87 7.14 -10.09
C SER A 502 26.28 7.07 -11.56
N SER A 503 26.57 5.88 -12.08
CA SER A 503 26.86 5.68 -13.51
C SER A 503 25.67 5.99 -14.41
N LEU A 504 24.43 5.72 -13.95
CA LEU A 504 23.21 6.06 -14.68
C LEU A 504 23.08 7.58 -14.82
N GLY A 505 23.27 8.31 -13.71
CA GLY A 505 23.21 9.77 -13.69
C GLY A 505 24.28 10.41 -14.57
N LEU A 506 25.54 9.93 -14.44
CA LEU A 506 26.65 10.43 -15.24
C LEU A 506 26.50 10.09 -16.73
N GLY A 507 26.06 8.87 -17.05
CA GLY A 507 25.79 8.43 -18.42
C GLY A 507 24.68 9.24 -19.08
N THR A 508 23.65 9.62 -18.32
CA THR A 508 22.58 10.50 -18.82
C THR A 508 23.12 11.90 -19.11
N ALA A 509 23.86 12.50 -18.18
CA ALA A 509 24.40 13.84 -18.36
C ALA A 509 25.38 13.93 -19.55
N LEU A 510 26.32 12.99 -19.63
CA LEU A 510 27.28 12.92 -20.74
C LEU A 510 26.62 12.50 -22.05
N GLY A 511 25.63 11.62 -22.02
CA GLY A 511 24.91 11.18 -23.21
C GLY A 511 24.13 12.31 -23.87
N LEU A 512 23.51 13.20 -23.09
CA LEU A 512 22.84 14.40 -23.63
C LEU A 512 23.83 15.35 -24.31
N LEU A 513 24.98 15.60 -23.67
CA LEU A 513 26.04 16.47 -24.21
C LEU A 513 26.64 15.90 -25.50
N ILE A 514 27.05 14.63 -25.46
CA ILE A 514 27.67 13.95 -26.61
C ILE A 514 26.67 13.83 -27.76
N GLY A 515 25.44 13.40 -27.48
CA GLY A 515 24.42 13.27 -28.52
C GLY A 515 24.03 14.60 -29.16
N GLY A 516 23.98 15.69 -28.39
CA GLY A 516 23.78 17.04 -28.93
C GLY A 516 24.92 17.45 -29.87
N VAL A 517 26.18 17.30 -29.44
CA VAL A 517 27.34 17.65 -30.27
C VAL A 517 27.45 16.80 -31.54
N LEU A 518 27.15 15.50 -31.45
CA LEU A 518 27.16 14.58 -32.60
C LEU A 518 26.10 14.95 -33.64
N THR A 519 24.87 15.19 -33.19
CA THR A 519 23.74 15.54 -34.05
C THR A 519 23.89 16.91 -34.72
N GLU A 520 24.64 17.84 -34.11
CA GLU A 520 24.93 19.16 -34.68
C GLU A 520 26.09 19.15 -35.70
N ASN A 521 27.14 18.34 -35.50
CA ASN A 521 28.40 18.48 -36.25
C ASN A 521 28.75 17.32 -37.19
N LEU A 522 28.14 16.14 -37.03
CA LEU A 522 28.51 14.92 -37.76
C LEU A 522 27.27 14.28 -38.40
N THR A 523 26.78 13.20 -37.78
CA THR A 523 25.60 12.42 -38.13
C THR A 523 25.04 11.85 -36.82
N TRP A 524 23.81 11.35 -36.86
CA TRP A 524 23.18 10.70 -35.70
C TRP A 524 23.86 9.39 -35.31
#